data_AF-A0A258FYH2-F1
#
_entry.id   AF-A0A258FYH2-F1
#
_cell.length_a   1.000
_cell.length_b   1.000
_cell.length_c   1.000
_cell.angle_alpha   90.00
_cell.angle_beta   90.00
_cell.angle_gamma   90.00
#
_symmetry.space_group_name_H-M   'P 1'
#
loop_
_entity.id
_entity.type
_entity.pdbx_description
1 polymer ?
#
loop_
_entity_poly.entity_id
_entity_poly.type
_entity_poly.pdbx_seq_one_letter_code
_entity_poly.pdbx_strand_id
1 'polypeptide(L)'
;KAEANEAAENRIKAGLVLAELSKVLKVEATADELAEHLNTYRTQYANNPDMAKRFDEPEVQREVANRLITEKTVDQLVALNTKK
;
A
#
# COMPACT_ATOMS: atom_id res chain seq x y z
N LYS A 1 19.23 8.47 -20.97
CA LYS A 1 19.71 8.14 -19.60
C LYS A 1 19.30 9.20 -18.57
N ALA A 2 19.32 10.51 -18.88
CA ALA A 2 18.94 11.57 -17.94
C ALA A 2 17.49 11.47 -17.41
N GLU A 3 16.50 11.23 -18.28
CA GLU A 3 15.08 11.14 -17.89
C GLU A 3 14.77 9.97 -16.92
N ALA A 4 15.47 8.84 -17.09
CA ALA A 4 15.31 7.69 -16.19
C ALA A 4 15.84 7.97 -14.77
N ASN A 5 16.88 8.80 -14.65
CA ASN A 5 17.44 9.21 -13.36
C ASN A 5 16.50 10.18 -12.64
N GLU A 6 15.94 11.16 -13.35
CA GLU A 6 14.99 12.11 -12.78
C GLU A 6 13.72 11.41 -12.28
N ALA A 7 13.17 10.47 -13.07
CA ALA A 7 12.04 9.65 -12.67
C ALA A 7 12.36 8.79 -11.43
N ALA A 8 13.58 8.23 -11.35
CA ALA A 8 14.02 7.46 -10.19
C ALA A 8 14.13 8.34 -8.93
N GLU A 9 14.73 9.52 -9.02
CA GLU A 9 14.83 10.47 -7.91
C GLU A 9 13.46 10.91 -7.39
N ASN A 10 12.54 11.26 -8.30
CA ASN A 10 11.20 11.69 -7.92
C ASN A 10 10.43 10.57 -7.21
N ARG A 11 10.59 9.31 -7.65
CA ARG A 11 9.99 8.16 -6.96
C ARG A 11 10.56 7.95 -5.56
N ILE A 12 11.88 8.08 -5.38
CA ILE A 12 12.50 7.95 -4.06
C ILE A 12 12.00 9.06 -3.13
N LYS A 13 11.99 10.31 -3.60
CA LYS A 13 11.47 11.45 -2.83
C LYS A 13 10.02 11.25 -2.42
N ALA A 14 9.15 10.83 -3.35
CA ALA A 14 7.75 10.56 -3.07
C ALA A 14 7.58 9.42 -2.04
N GLY A 15 8.33 8.33 -2.18
CA GLY A 15 8.30 7.21 -1.23
C GLY A 15 8.72 7.62 0.18
N LEU A 16 9.77 8.43 0.31
CA LEU A 16 10.22 8.96 1.60
C LEU A 16 9.18 9.89 2.24
N VAL A 17 8.58 10.78 1.47
CA VAL A 17 7.53 11.70 1.97
C VAL A 17 6.30 10.92 2.43
N LEU A 18 5.85 9.93 1.67
CA LEU A 18 4.70 9.09 2.05
C LEU A 18 4.99 8.28 3.31
N ALA A 19 6.22 7.77 3.47
CA ALA A 19 6.63 7.03 4.65
C ALA A 19 6.62 7.89 5.93
N GLU A 20 7.04 9.15 5.86
CA GLU A 20 6.96 10.04 7.03
C GLU A 20 5.56 10.57 7.28
N LEU A 21 4.80 10.80 6.22
CA LEU A 21 3.44 11.27 6.36
C LEU A 21 2.54 10.22 7.01
N SER A 22 2.69 8.94 6.65
CA SER A 22 1.92 7.86 7.26
C SER A 22 2.12 7.81 8.79
N LYS A 23 3.34 8.08 9.27
CA LYS A 23 3.65 8.18 10.71
C LYS A 23 2.99 9.40 11.36
N VAL A 24 3.09 10.58 10.74
CA VAL A 24 2.53 11.83 11.28
C VAL A 24 1.01 11.76 11.36
N LEU A 25 0.38 11.22 10.32
CA LEU A 25 -1.06 11.07 10.23
C LEU A 25 -1.60 9.84 10.98
N LYS A 26 -0.72 9.03 11.58
CA LYS A 26 -1.05 7.79 12.28
C LYS A 26 -1.91 6.86 11.40
N VAL A 27 -1.52 6.73 10.14
CA VAL A 27 -2.18 5.85 9.19
C VAL A 27 -1.77 4.42 9.52
N GLU A 28 -2.71 3.67 10.07
CA GLU A 28 -2.52 2.26 10.42
C GLU A 28 -3.39 1.39 9.51
N ALA A 29 -2.87 0.21 9.15
CA ALA A 29 -3.66 -0.86 8.57
C ALA A 29 -4.26 -1.67 9.73
N THR A 30 -5.58 -1.66 9.86
CA THR A 30 -6.26 -2.49 10.85
C THR A 30 -6.31 -3.95 10.40
N ALA A 31 -6.47 -4.87 11.35
CA ALA A 31 -6.58 -6.30 11.05
C ALA A 31 -7.78 -6.62 10.14
N ASP A 32 -8.88 -5.89 10.31
CA ASP A 32 -10.10 -6.06 9.51
C ASP A 32 -9.88 -5.63 8.06
N GLU A 33 -9.26 -4.46 7.84
CA GLU A 33 -8.94 -3.96 6.49
C GLU A 33 -7.93 -4.87 5.78
N LEU A 34 -6.94 -5.39 6.51
CA LEU A 34 -5.99 -6.36 5.97
C LEU A 34 -6.71 -7.64 5.53
N ALA A 35 -7.63 -8.17 6.36
CA ALA A 35 -8.41 -9.36 6.04
C ALA A 35 -9.31 -9.15 4.81
N GLU A 36 -9.94 -7.98 4.69
CA GLU A 36 -10.78 -7.61 3.53
C GLU A 36 -9.97 -7.53 2.24
N HIS A 37 -8.80 -6.88 2.27
CA HIS A 37 -7.90 -6.81 1.12
C HIS A 37 -7.36 -8.19 0.72
N LEU A 38 -6.94 -9.00 1.69
CA LEU A 38 -6.49 -10.37 1.42
C LEU A 38 -7.61 -11.22 0.83
N ASN A 39 -8.84 -11.07 1.31
CA ASN A 39 -9.99 -11.79 0.75
C ASN A 39 -10.31 -11.34 -0.68
N THR A 40 -10.18 -10.05 -0.97
CA THR A 40 -10.30 -9.51 -2.33
C THR A 40 -9.26 -10.14 -3.26
N TYR A 41 -8.00 -10.20 -2.83
CA TYR A 41 -6.95 -10.86 -3.61
C TYR A 41 -7.21 -12.37 -3.77
N ARG A 42 -7.58 -13.09 -2.70
CA ARG A 42 -7.95 -14.51 -2.80
C ARG A 42 -9.08 -14.76 -3.80
N THR A 43 -10.08 -13.87 -3.84
CA THR A 43 -11.18 -13.95 -4.81
C THR A 43 -10.68 -13.74 -6.24
N GLN A 44 -9.78 -12.78 -6.48
CA GLN A 44 -9.15 -12.57 -7.79
C GLN A 44 -8.31 -13.77 -8.24
N TYR A 45 -7.66 -14.44 -7.28
CA TYR A 45 -6.86 -15.65 -7.51
C TYR A 45 -7.63 -16.95 -7.24
N ALA A 46 -8.98 -16.93 -7.23
CA ALA A 46 -9.79 -18.12 -6.94
C ALA A 46 -9.53 -19.28 -7.92
N ASN A 47 -9.07 -18.96 -9.14
CA ASN A 47 -8.69 -19.94 -10.16
C ASN A 47 -7.28 -20.53 -9.96
N ASN A 48 -6.52 -20.06 -8.97
CA ASN A 48 -5.17 -20.53 -8.65
C ASN A 48 -5.01 -20.79 -7.13
N PRO A 49 -5.29 -22.02 -6.67
CA PRO A 49 -5.24 -22.39 -5.27
C PRO A 49 -3.84 -22.25 -4.65
N ASP A 50 -2.78 -22.43 -5.45
CA ASP A 50 -1.40 -22.30 -4.97
C ASP A 50 -1.04 -20.85 -4.67
N MET A 51 -1.56 -19.90 -5.46
CA MET A 51 -1.44 -18.47 -5.15
C MET A 51 -2.32 -18.06 -3.97
N ALA A 52 -3.51 -18.65 -3.82
CA ALA A 52 -4.38 -18.38 -2.68
C ALA A 52 -3.71 -18.69 -1.33
N LYS A 53 -2.93 -19.79 -1.26
CA LYS A 53 -2.16 -20.18 -0.07
C LYS A 53 -1.03 -19.22 0.29
N ARG A 54 -0.44 -18.53 -0.70
CA ARG A 54 0.64 -17.55 -0.43
C ARG A 54 0.15 -16.34 0.35
N PHE A 55 -1.13 -15.99 0.25
CA PHE A 55 -1.71 -14.91 1.06
C PHE A 55 -1.80 -15.23 2.56
N ASP A 56 -1.58 -16.49 2.94
CA ASP A 56 -1.45 -16.90 4.34
C ASP A 56 -0.01 -16.72 4.86
N GLU A 57 0.96 -16.47 3.99
CA GLU A 57 2.35 -16.26 4.38
C GLU A 57 2.52 -14.88 5.06
N PRO A 58 3.24 -14.81 6.19
CA PRO A 58 3.40 -13.57 6.96
C PRO A 58 4.12 -12.47 6.17
N GLU A 59 4.99 -12.85 5.22
CA GLU A 59 5.67 -11.90 4.33
C GLU A 59 4.68 -11.18 3.41
N VAL A 60 3.76 -11.93 2.79
CA VAL A 60 2.72 -11.39 1.91
C VAL A 60 1.74 -10.52 2.72
N GLN A 61 1.33 -10.97 3.91
CA GLN A 61 0.48 -10.18 4.79
C GLN A 61 1.11 -8.84 5.16
N ARG A 62 2.41 -8.84 5.47
CA ARG A 62 3.17 -7.62 5.77
C ARG A 62 3.29 -6.71 4.55
N GLU A 63 3.52 -7.26 3.36
CA GLU A 63 3.56 -6.49 2.12
C GLU A 63 2.21 -5.82 1.84
N VAL A 64 1.11 -6.58 1.95
CA VAL A 64 -0.26 -6.05 1.77
C VAL A 64 -0.56 -4.97 2.81
N ALA A 65 -0.18 -5.17 4.07
CA ALA A 65 -0.36 -4.15 5.11
C ALA A 65 0.42 -2.86 4.80
N ASN A 66 1.68 -2.96 4.36
CA ASN A 66 2.49 -1.80 3.98
C ASN A 66 1.88 -1.05 2.78
N ARG A 67 1.38 -1.80 1.79
CA ARG A 67 0.70 -1.23 0.63
C ARG A 67 -0.57 -0.49 1.04
N LEU A 68 -1.40 -1.11 1.89
CA LEU A 68 -2.62 -0.51 2.41
C LEU A 68 -2.34 0.80 3.16
N ILE A 69 -1.31 0.84 4.02
CA ILE A 69 -0.88 2.07 4.69
C ILE A 69 -0.53 3.16 3.68
N THR A 70 0.18 2.79 2.62
CA THR A 70 0.59 3.73 1.56
C THR A 70 -0.62 4.30 0.82
N GLU A 71 -1.54 3.43 0.39
CA GLU A 71 -2.78 3.82 -0.29
C GLU A 71 -3.62 4.75 0.59
N LYS A 72 -3.85 4.38 1.86
CA LYS A 72 -4.57 5.23 2.83
C LYS A 72 -3.89 6.58 3.07
N THR A 73 -2.55 6.62 3.06
CA THR A 73 -1.80 7.87 3.21
C THR A 73 -2.01 8.79 2.02
N VAL A 74 -2.07 8.23 0.80
CA VAL A 74 -2.40 8.98 -0.42
C VAL A 74 -3.85 9.49 -0.36
N ASP A 75 -4.80 8.65 0.06
CA ASP A 75 -6.20 9.06 0.18
C ASP A 75 -6.39 10.19 1.18
N GLN A 76 -5.70 10.13 2.33
CA GLN A 76 -5.69 11.22 3.30
C GLN A 76 -5.07 12.50 2.73
N LEU A 77 -3.97 12.40 1.97
CA LEU A 77 -3.39 13.54 1.26
C LEU A 77 -4.41 14.18 0.31
N VAL A 78 -5.10 13.36 -0.49
CA VAL A 78 -6.13 13.86 -1.40
C VAL A 78 -7.26 14.53 -0.62
N ALA A 79 -7.75 13.91 0.46
CA ALA A 79 -8.82 14.46 1.28
C ALA A 79 -8.44 15.81 1.92
N LEU A 80 -7.21 15.97 2.40
CA LEU A 80 -6.69 17.23 2.94
C LEU A 80 -6.58 18.33 1.89
N ASN A 81 -6.23 17.98 0.64
CA ASN A 81 -6.08 18.94 -0.45
C ASN A 81 -7.38 19.23 -1.22
N THR A 82 -8.39 18.37 -1.09
CA THR A 82 -9.69 18.49 -1.77
C THR A 82 -10.73 19.24 -0.92
N LYS A 83 -10.52 19.32 0.41
CA LYS A 83 -11.28 20.25 1.26
C LYS A 83 -10.86 21.69 0.96
N LYS A 84 -11.49 22.27 -0.07
CA LYS A 84 -11.54 23.71 -0.34
C LYS A 84 -12.96 24.21 -0.13
#